data_AF-A0A349ETV4-F1
#
_entry.id   AF-A0A349ETV4-F1
#
_cell.length_a   1.000
_cell.length_b   1.000
_cell.length_c   1.000
_cell.angle_alpha   90.00
_cell.angle_beta   90.00
_cell.angle_gamma   90.00
#
_symmetry.space_group_name_H-M   'P 1'
#
loop_
_entity.id
_entity.type
_entity.pdbx_description
1 polymer ?
#
loop_
_entity_poly.entity_id
_entity_poly.type
_entity_poly.pdbx_seq_one_letter_code
_entity_poly.pdbx_strand_id
1 'polypeptide(L)'
;MKKKFKFDIKIILTSILLLLTLIPLFSQIAAFADPAGHNPMFDYLSDIEKADMNVVKKFLFTNENIISLTFLAIIMGFFILVLLDLIIRKKSTHILICFFGAILASAYALTRSIYCFQTGSISLVSGFTYAVSSICFLVLSIFFIKKTFDGDCGIWYYILLIVGGLLFFFSSATSSSYSILNAYSHSNDVVYWTGYAVSRFYLLLIALLAFINISCDYFPSNEIKEVKAIN
;
A
#
# COMPACT_ATOMS: atom_id res chain seq x y z
N MET A 1 -1.34 -2.24 37.52
CA MET A 1 -2.33 -3.01 36.72
C MET A 1 -1.61 -3.81 35.64
N LYS A 2 -1.72 -5.16 35.64
CA LYS A 2 -1.23 -5.99 34.54
C LYS A 2 -1.99 -5.59 33.26
N LYS A 3 -1.32 -4.96 32.29
CA LYS A 3 -1.90 -4.69 30.96
C LYS A 3 -2.20 -6.05 30.34
N LYS A 4 -3.47 -6.49 30.37
CA LYS A 4 -3.92 -7.64 29.59
C LYS A 4 -3.61 -7.31 28.14
N PHE A 5 -2.75 -8.12 27.52
CA PHE A 5 -2.50 -8.13 26.08
C PHE A 5 -3.82 -8.47 25.39
N LYS A 6 -4.70 -7.48 25.21
CA LYS A 6 -5.88 -7.64 24.36
C LYS A 6 -5.37 -7.42 22.94
N PHE A 7 -5.12 -8.53 22.24
CA PHE A 7 -4.92 -8.47 20.80
C PHE A 7 -6.21 -7.94 20.17
N ASP A 8 -6.12 -6.81 19.47
CA ASP A 8 -7.25 -6.27 18.75
C ASP A 8 -7.51 -7.13 17.51
N ILE A 9 -8.70 -7.73 17.45
CA ILE A 9 -9.10 -8.60 16.34
C ILE A 9 -9.02 -7.89 14.99
N LYS A 10 -9.19 -6.56 14.96
CA LYS A 10 -9.05 -5.75 13.74
C LYS A 10 -7.62 -5.77 13.23
N ILE A 11 -6.63 -5.60 14.12
CA ILE A 11 -5.20 -5.67 13.77
C ILE A 11 -4.86 -7.06 13.24
N ILE A 12 -5.37 -8.12 13.88
CA ILE A 12 -5.16 -9.51 13.42
C ILE A 12 -5.75 -9.69 12.02
N LEU A 13 -7.01 -9.31 11.80
CA LEU A 13 -7.68 -9.44 10.50
C LEU A 13 -6.96 -8.64 9.40
N THR A 14 -6.57 -7.39 9.68
CA THR A 14 -5.80 -6.58 8.72
C THR A 14 -4.43 -7.20 8.43
N SER A 15 -3.76 -7.77 9.43
CA SER A 15 -2.48 -8.47 9.24
C SER A 15 -2.62 -9.73 8.39
N ILE A 16 -3.69 -10.51 8.60
CA ILE A 16 -4.01 -11.68 7.75
C ILE A 16 -4.28 -11.24 6.32
N LEU A 17 -5.09 -10.20 6.12
CA LEU A 17 -5.37 -9.67 4.78
C LEU A 17 -4.09 -9.17 4.10
N LEU A 18 -3.19 -8.50 4.83
CA LEU A 18 -1.88 -8.10 4.33
C LEU A 18 -1.05 -9.32 3.89
N LEU A 19 -0.99 -10.37 4.71
CA LEU A 19 -0.29 -11.61 4.33
C LEU A 19 -0.91 -12.27 3.10
N LEU A 20 -2.24 -12.29 2.97
CA LEU A 20 -2.92 -12.81 1.78
C LEU A 20 -2.60 -12.00 0.53
N THR A 21 -2.40 -10.69 0.64
CA THR A 21 -1.95 -9.86 -0.50
C THR A 21 -0.52 -10.20 -0.96
N LEU A 22 0.26 -10.95 -0.18
CA LEU A 22 1.59 -11.40 -0.60
C LEU A 22 1.55 -12.70 -1.42
N ILE A 23 0.42 -13.40 -1.54
CA ILE A 23 0.36 -14.67 -2.30
C ILE A 23 0.85 -14.51 -3.77
N PRO A 24 0.46 -13.44 -4.51
CA PRO A 24 0.92 -13.24 -5.88
C PRO A 24 2.44 -13.11 -6.05
N LEU A 25 3.20 -12.83 -4.98
CA LEU A 25 4.66 -12.82 -5.02
C LEU A 25 5.26 -14.19 -5.29
N PHE A 26 4.65 -15.26 -4.81
CA PHE A 26 5.16 -16.60 -5.07
C PHE A 26 5.10 -16.90 -6.56
N SER A 27 4.01 -16.50 -7.22
CA SER A 27 3.88 -16.61 -8.69
C SER A 27 4.90 -15.75 -9.42
N GLN A 28 5.22 -14.56 -8.90
CA GLN A 28 6.25 -13.69 -9.48
C GLN A 28 7.65 -14.31 -9.37
N ILE A 29 8.00 -14.87 -8.21
CA ILE A 29 9.28 -15.57 -8.02
C ILE A 29 9.37 -16.79 -8.94
N ALA A 30 8.28 -17.56 -9.04
CA ALA A 30 8.19 -18.69 -9.95
C ALA A 30 8.37 -18.27 -11.42
N ALA A 31 7.77 -17.14 -11.83
CA ALA A 31 7.91 -16.61 -13.19
C ALA A 31 9.34 -16.12 -13.51
N PHE A 32 10.09 -15.60 -12.54
CA PHE A 32 11.51 -15.30 -12.73
C PHE A 32 12.39 -16.56 -12.80
N ALA A 33 12.01 -17.62 -12.09
CA ALA A 33 12.73 -18.91 -12.09
C ALA A 33 12.47 -19.73 -13.36
N ASP A 34 11.24 -19.70 -13.88
CA ASP A 34 10.82 -20.31 -15.13
C ASP A 34 9.99 -19.32 -15.98
N PRO A 35 10.66 -18.41 -16.72
CA PRO A 35 9.97 -17.45 -17.57
C PRO A 35 9.20 -18.10 -18.71
N ALA A 36 9.63 -19.26 -19.22
CA ALA A 36 8.97 -19.92 -20.33
C ALA A 36 7.60 -20.48 -19.91
N GLY A 37 7.52 -21.15 -18.76
CA GLY A 37 6.28 -21.71 -18.23
C GLY A 37 5.24 -20.67 -17.79
N HIS A 38 5.65 -19.41 -17.60
CA HIS A 38 4.79 -18.33 -17.11
C HIS A 38 4.59 -17.18 -18.12
N ASN A 39 5.18 -17.27 -19.32
CA ASN A 39 5.01 -16.25 -20.34
C ASN A 39 3.71 -16.49 -21.13
N PRO A 40 2.70 -15.61 -21.02
CA PRO A 40 1.42 -15.79 -21.72
C PRO A 40 1.54 -15.69 -23.25
N MET A 41 2.65 -15.16 -23.76
CA MET A 41 2.95 -15.03 -25.18
C MET A 41 3.87 -16.13 -25.71
N PHE A 42 4.30 -17.09 -24.87
CA PHE A 42 5.32 -18.07 -25.24
C PHE A 42 4.97 -18.83 -26.52
N ASP A 43 3.74 -19.31 -26.64
CA ASP A 43 3.29 -20.08 -27.81
C ASP A 43 3.26 -19.27 -29.09
N TYR A 44 3.15 -17.94 -28.99
CA TYR A 44 3.11 -17.01 -30.11
C TYR A 44 4.51 -16.54 -30.57
N LEU A 45 5.56 -16.90 -29.82
CA LEU A 45 6.94 -16.64 -30.22
C LEU A 45 7.37 -17.64 -31.30
N SER A 46 8.15 -17.16 -32.27
CA SER A 46 8.83 -18.04 -33.23
C SER A 46 9.87 -18.92 -32.53
N ASP A 47 10.28 -20.03 -33.16
CA ASP A 47 11.27 -20.94 -32.57
C ASP A 47 12.63 -20.26 -32.30
N ILE A 48 12.98 -19.26 -33.11
CA ILE A 48 14.19 -18.43 -32.92
C ILE A 48 14.03 -17.55 -31.66
N GLU A 49 12.86 -16.97 -31.46
CA GLU A 49 12.57 -16.13 -30.28
C GLU A 49 12.45 -16.96 -29.00
N LYS A 50 11.91 -18.18 -29.09
CA LYS A 50 11.84 -19.14 -27.97
C LYS A 50 13.23 -19.57 -27.51
N ALA A 51 14.19 -19.64 -28.42
CA ALA A 51 15.59 -19.95 -28.10
C ALA A 51 16.32 -18.80 -27.39
N ASP A 52 15.87 -17.55 -27.55
CA ASP A 52 16.44 -16.38 -26.86
C ASP A 52 15.70 -16.07 -25.56
N MET A 53 16.32 -16.45 -24.43
CA MET A 53 15.78 -16.17 -23.10
C MET A 53 15.60 -14.68 -22.81
N ASN A 54 16.30 -13.77 -23.49
CA ASN A 54 16.09 -12.33 -23.33
C ASN A 54 14.74 -11.88 -23.90
N VAL A 55 14.29 -12.52 -24.98
CA VAL A 55 12.96 -12.29 -25.57
C VAL A 55 11.90 -12.94 -24.69
N VAL A 56 12.11 -14.19 -24.27
CA VAL A 56 11.17 -14.93 -23.41
C VAL A 56 10.92 -14.19 -22.09
N LYS A 57 11.93 -13.59 -21.47
CA LYS A 57 11.78 -12.88 -20.18
C LYS A 57 11.25 -11.45 -20.31
N LYS A 58 11.10 -10.90 -21.52
CA LYS A 58 10.79 -9.47 -21.75
C LYS A 58 9.51 -9.01 -21.05
N PHE A 59 8.50 -9.88 -20.92
CA PHE A 59 7.26 -9.59 -20.21
C PHE A 59 7.46 -9.25 -18.72
N LEU A 60 8.52 -9.76 -18.09
CA LEU A 60 8.87 -9.47 -16.70
C LEU A 60 9.57 -8.11 -16.54
N PHE A 61 10.10 -7.52 -17.61
CA PHE A 61 10.85 -6.26 -17.54
C PHE A 61 10.04 -5.06 -18.05
N THR A 62 8.73 -5.09 -17.86
CA THR A 62 7.84 -3.96 -18.15
C THR A 62 7.96 -2.87 -17.09
N ASN A 63 7.75 -1.61 -17.48
CA ASN A 63 7.77 -0.46 -16.55
C ASN A 63 6.77 -0.64 -15.39
N GLU A 64 5.60 -1.21 -15.66
CA GLU A 64 4.60 -1.54 -14.64
C GLU A 64 5.12 -2.53 -13.60
N ASN A 65 5.82 -3.59 -14.04
CA ASN A 65 6.39 -4.57 -13.14
C ASN A 65 7.54 -3.98 -12.32
N ILE A 66 8.40 -3.14 -12.94
CA ILE A 66 9.49 -2.44 -12.26
C ILE A 66 8.95 -1.54 -11.15
N ILE A 67 7.92 -0.73 -11.44
CA ILE A 67 7.25 0.11 -10.43
C ILE A 67 6.70 -0.77 -9.29
N SER A 68 5.99 -1.84 -9.64
CA SER A 68 5.35 -2.72 -8.65
C SER A 68 6.38 -3.37 -7.73
N LEU A 69 7.45 -3.96 -8.27
CA LEU A 69 8.52 -4.59 -7.49
C LEU A 69 9.28 -3.57 -6.62
N THR A 70 9.54 -2.37 -7.15
CA THR A 70 10.24 -1.31 -6.40
C THR A 70 9.44 -0.90 -5.17
N PHE A 71 8.17 -0.56 -5.36
CA PHE A 71 7.31 -0.14 -4.25
C PHE A 71 6.95 -1.29 -3.31
N LEU A 72 6.96 -2.53 -3.79
CA LEU A 72 6.83 -3.71 -2.96
C LEU A 72 8.00 -3.87 -1.98
N ALA A 73 9.24 -3.75 -2.48
CA ALA A 73 10.42 -3.82 -1.61
C ALA A 73 10.37 -2.73 -0.53
N ILE A 74 9.98 -1.51 -0.92
CA ILE A 74 9.85 -0.38 -0.01
C ILE A 74 8.74 -0.64 1.03
N ILE A 75 7.56 -1.11 0.62
CA ILE A 75 6.45 -1.32 1.55
C ILE A 75 6.69 -2.50 2.50
N MET A 76 7.41 -3.54 2.06
CA MET A 76 7.82 -4.64 2.94
C MET A 76 8.78 -4.15 4.02
N GLY A 77 9.79 -3.35 3.65
CA GLY A 77 10.67 -2.71 4.61
C GLY A 77 9.92 -1.80 5.58
N PHE A 78 8.95 -1.03 5.07
CA PHE A 78 8.13 -0.16 5.88
C PHE A 78 7.19 -0.91 6.83
N PHE A 79 6.62 -2.04 6.41
CA PHE A 79 5.77 -2.87 7.25
C PHE A 79 6.54 -3.44 8.45
N ILE A 80 7.80 -3.82 8.27
CA ILE A 80 8.68 -4.22 9.38
C ILE A 80 8.84 -3.06 10.37
N LEU A 81 9.01 -1.82 9.89
CA LEU A 81 9.09 -0.65 10.77
C LEU A 81 7.79 -0.43 11.57
N VAL A 82 6.62 -0.62 10.96
CA VAL A 82 5.32 -0.57 11.65
C VAL A 82 5.26 -1.62 12.76
N LEU A 83 5.68 -2.86 12.48
CA LEU A 83 5.70 -3.93 13.49
C LEU A 83 6.66 -3.61 14.65
N LEU A 84 7.85 -3.10 14.35
CA LEU A 84 8.82 -2.68 15.37
C LEU A 84 8.27 -1.55 16.24
N ASP A 85 7.57 -0.60 15.65
CA ASP A 85 6.93 0.51 16.35
C ASP A 85 5.78 0.07 17.25
N LEU A 86 4.96 -0.90 16.80
CA LEU A 86 3.95 -1.55 17.64
C LEU A 86 4.54 -2.28 18.86
N ILE A 87 5.81 -2.72 18.78
CA ILE A 87 6.56 -3.30 19.89
C ILE A 87 7.11 -2.20 20.82
N ILE A 88 7.75 -1.17 20.25
CA ILE A 88 8.42 -0.08 20.99
C ILE A 88 7.41 0.81 21.72
N ARG A 89 6.23 1.03 21.13
CA ARG A 89 5.11 1.80 21.69
C ARG A 89 5.44 3.24 22.09
N LYS A 90 6.33 3.92 21.35
CA LYS A 90 6.69 5.32 21.61
C LYS A 90 5.81 6.27 20.78
N LYS A 91 5.23 7.28 21.42
CA LYS A 91 4.37 8.28 20.76
C LYS A 91 5.04 8.91 19.54
N SER A 92 6.28 9.38 19.69
CA SER A 92 7.02 10.05 18.61
C SER A 92 7.29 9.14 17.41
N THR A 93 7.56 7.84 17.63
CA THR A 93 7.81 6.88 16.56
C THR A 93 6.53 6.56 15.80
N HIS A 94 5.41 6.38 16.52
CA HIS A 94 4.11 6.12 15.93
C HIS A 94 3.63 7.25 15.00
N ILE A 95 3.80 8.50 15.43
CA ILE A 95 3.41 9.67 14.63
C ILE A 95 4.24 9.72 13.35
N LEU A 96 5.55 9.52 13.49
CA LEU A 96 6.49 9.53 12.38
C LEU A 96 6.18 8.40 11.39
N ILE A 97 5.80 7.22 11.86
CA ILE A 97 5.40 6.09 11.02
C ILE A 97 4.06 6.33 10.34
N CYS A 98 3.04 6.86 11.04
CA CYS A 98 1.78 7.20 10.38
C CYS A 98 1.99 8.23 9.27
N PHE A 99 2.79 9.27 9.55
CA PHE A 99 3.18 10.28 8.57
C PHE A 99 3.90 9.70 7.36
N PHE A 100 4.99 8.95 7.57
CA PHE A 100 5.78 8.38 6.48
C PHE A 100 5.00 7.33 5.68
N GLY A 101 4.12 6.57 6.32
CA GLY A 101 3.31 5.58 5.60
C GLY A 101 2.27 6.21 4.68
N ALA A 102 1.65 7.32 5.10
CA ALA A 102 0.78 8.10 4.23
C ALA A 102 1.55 8.78 3.07
N ILE A 103 2.75 9.31 3.34
CA ILE A 103 3.64 9.82 2.28
C ILE A 103 4.01 8.71 1.30
N LEU A 104 4.33 7.52 1.79
CA LEU A 104 4.71 6.40 0.95
C LEU A 104 3.57 5.97 0.03
N ALA A 105 2.34 5.92 0.55
CA ALA A 105 1.15 5.66 -0.25
C ALA A 105 0.87 6.77 -1.27
N SER A 106 1.05 8.04 -0.87
CA SER A 106 0.94 9.19 -1.76
C SER A 106 1.95 9.12 -2.90
N ALA A 107 3.20 8.75 -2.61
CA ALA A 107 4.27 8.58 -3.58
C ALA A 107 3.96 7.46 -4.56
N TYR A 108 3.49 6.30 -4.08
CA TYR A 108 3.08 5.19 -4.94
C TYR A 108 1.93 5.61 -5.88
N ALA A 109 0.89 6.25 -5.34
CA ALA A 109 -0.23 6.75 -6.14
C ALA A 109 0.24 7.79 -7.18
N LEU A 110 1.16 8.68 -6.82
CA LEU A 110 1.72 9.67 -7.76
C LEU A 110 2.52 8.98 -8.88
N THR A 111 3.37 8.01 -8.55
CA THR A 111 4.13 7.27 -9.57
C THR A 111 3.19 6.53 -10.53
N ARG A 112 2.12 5.91 -10.02
CA ARG A 112 1.11 5.26 -10.87
C ARG A 112 0.34 6.28 -11.73
N SER A 113 0.05 7.45 -11.19
CA SER A 113 -0.54 8.57 -11.94
C SER A 113 0.33 8.97 -13.13
N ILE A 114 1.62 9.23 -12.90
CA ILE A 114 2.59 9.60 -13.94
C ILE A 114 2.70 8.49 -14.98
N TYR A 115 2.80 7.22 -14.56
CA TYR A 115 2.84 6.08 -15.46
C TYR A 115 1.59 6.04 -16.36
N CYS A 116 0.40 6.17 -15.79
CA CYS A 116 -0.86 6.19 -16.54
C CYS A 116 -0.97 7.37 -17.51
N PHE A 117 -0.37 8.52 -17.21
CA PHE A 117 -0.32 9.65 -18.15
C PHE A 117 0.66 9.40 -19.30
N GLN A 118 1.75 8.69 -19.06
CA GLN A 118 2.75 8.36 -20.09
C GLN A 118 2.27 7.26 -21.05
N THR A 119 1.41 6.34 -20.61
CA THR A 119 0.93 5.20 -21.42
C THR A 119 -0.17 5.55 -22.45
N GLY A 120 -0.69 6.78 -22.48
CA GLY A 120 -1.63 7.26 -23.51
C GLY A 120 -3.12 7.27 -23.12
N SER A 121 -4.00 7.45 -24.12
CA SER A 121 -5.40 7.91 -23.97
C SER A 121 -6.34 6.98 -23.18
N ILE A 122 -6.03 5.68 -23.09
CA ILE A 122 -6.89 4.68 -22.44
C ILE A 122 -6.82 4.80 -20.90
N SER A 123 -5.77 5.41 -20.33
CA SER A 123 -5.52 5.46 -18.89
C SER A 123 -5.56 6.85 -18.26
N LEU A 124 -6.03 7.88 -18.97
CA LEU A 124 -6.06 9.27 -18.46
C LEU A 124 -6.95 9.43 -17.21
N VAL A 125 -8.15 8.84 -17.23
CA VAL A 125 -9.08 8.88 -16.08
C VAL A 125 -8.41 8.28 -14.85
N SER A 126 -7.74 7.14 -15.03
CA SER A 126 -7.03 6.48 -13.94
C SER A 126 -5.83 7.29 -13.46
N GLY A 127 -5.09 7.92 -14.37
CA GLY A 127 -4.06 8.91 -14.04
C GLY A 127 -4.59 10.02 -13.13
N PHE A 128 -5.73 10.63 -13.47
CA PHE A 128 -6.39 11.64 -12.63
C PHE A 128 -6.86 11.08 -11.28
N THR A 129 -7.49 9.91 -11.25
CA THR A 129 -7.94 9.30 -9.98
C THR A 129 -6.77 9.00 -9.03
N TYR A 130 -5.64 8.51 -9.56
CA TYR A 130 -4.41 8.33 -8.80
C TYR A 130 -3.82 9.65 -8.32
N ALA A 131 -3.85 10.71 -9.13
CA ALA A 131 -3.38 12.03 -8.72
C ALA A 131 -4.22 12.59 -7.56
N VAL A 132 -5.56 12.51 -7.67
CA VAL A 132 -6.46 12.96 -6.60
C VAL A 132 -6.26 12.13 -5.33
N SER A 133 -6.16 10.80 -5.48
CA SER A 133 -5.86 9.91 -4.34
C SER A 133 -4.51 10.23 -3.68
N SER A 134 -3.48 10.50 -4.48
CA SER A 134 -2.16 10.92 -3.99
C SER A 134 -2.24 12.20 -3.16
N ILE A 135 -2.99 13.21 -3.63
CA ILE A 135 -3.24 14.45 -2.90
C ILE A 135 -3.99 14.17 -1.60
N CYS A 136 -5.04 13.33 -1.64
CA CYS A 136 -5.77 12.95 -0.43
C CYS A 136 -4.85 12.30 0.61
N PHE A 137 -3.97 11.38 0.21
CA PHE A 137 -3.02 10.73 1.12
C PHE A 137 -1.92 11.68 1.62
N LEU A 138 -1.47 12.62 0.79
CA LEU A 138 -0.53 13.65 1.20
C LEU A 138 -1.15 14.55 2.28
N VAL A 139 -2.38 15.02 2.07
CA VAL A 139 -3.09 15.85 3.05
C VAL A 139 -3.42 15.03 4.30
N LEU A 140 -3.76 13.74 4.17
CA LEU A 140 -3.95 12.83 5.29
C LEU A 140 -2.70 12.71 6.16
N SER A 141 -1.50 12.69 5.57
CA SER A 141 -0.24 12.67 6.32
C SER A 141 -0.09 13.90 7.22
N ILE A 142 -0.50 15.07 6.73
CA ILE A 142 -0.48 16.32 7.51
C ILE A 142 -1.50 16.22 8.66
N PHE A 143 -2.68 15.64 8.42
CA PHE A 143 -3.67 15.42 9.48
C PHE A 143 -3.21 14.43 10.55
N PHE A 144 -2.37 13.44 10.22
CA PHE A 144 -1.74 12.57 11.22
C PHE A 144 -0.85 13.35 12.19
N ILE A 145 -0.05 14.28 11.67
CA ILE A 145 0.75 15.19 12.50
C ILE A 145 -0.19 16.11 13.30
N LYS A 146 -1.18 16.73 12.64
CA LYS A 146 -2.12 17.65 13.28
C LYS A 146 -2.87 17.01 14.46
N LYS A 147 -3.32 15.76 14.32
CA LYS A 147 -3.96 15.02 15.42
C LYS A 147 -3.08 14.98 16.67
N THR A 148 -1.77 14.89 16.50
CA THR A 148 -0.83 14.86 17.64
C THR A 148 -0.89 16.13 18.47
N PHE A 149 -1.02 17.27 17.79
CA PHE A 149 -1.02 18.59 18.42
C PHE A 149 -2.41 18.95 18.98
N ASP A 150 -3.46 18.69 18.21
CA ASP A 150 -4.81 19.14 18.53
C ASP A 150 -5.60 18.11 19.35
N GLY A 151 -5.13 16.86 19.43
CA GLY A 151 -5.78 15.77 20.15
C GLY A 151 -7.01 15.15 19.45
N ASP A 152 -7.52 15.78 18.39
CA ASP A 152 -8.72 15.34 17.67
C ASP A 152 -8.51 15.20 16.15
N CYS A 153 -9.20 14.23 15.57
CA CYS A 153 -9.35 14.06 14.13
C CYS A 153 -10.66 14.70 13.68
N GLY A 154 -10.60 15.94 13.17
CA GLY A 154 -11.77 16.56 12.55
C GLY A 154 -12.35 15.74 11.39
N ILE A 155 -13.61 15.96 11.04
CA ILE A 155 -14.36 15.18 10.03
C ILE A 155 -13.63 15.02 8.68
N TRP A 156 -12.86 16.04 8.27
CA TRP A 156 -12.06 16.04 7.05
C TRP A 156 -11.04 14.90 6.97
N TYR A 157 -10.49 14.49 8.11
CA TYR A 157 -9.58 13.34 8.19
C TYR A 157 -10.24 12.06 7.66
N TYR A 158 -11.47 11.78 8.11
CA TYR A 158 -12.22 10.59 7.69
C TYR A 158 -12.66 10.68 6.24
N ILE A 159 -13.09 11.87 5.79
CA ILE A 159 -13.49 12.10 4.39
C ILE A 159 -12.29 11.81 3.47
N LEU A 160 -11.11 12.35 3.77
CA LEU A 160 -9.92 12.14 2.93
C LEU A 160 -9.46 10.68 2.94
N LEU A 161 -9.54 10.00 4.09
CA LEU A 161 -9.21 8.58 4.19
C LEU A 161 -10.16 7.73 3.32
N ILE A 162 -11.48 7.95 3.44
CA ILE A 162 -12.49 7.16 2.72
C ILE A 162 -12.45 7.48 1.23
N VAL A 163 -12.52 8.77 0.85
CA VAL A 163 -12.52 9.19 -0.56
C VAL A 163 -11.20 8.83 -1.23
N GLY A 164 -10.07 9.16 -0.61
CA GLY A 164 -8.75 8.83 -1.14
C GLY A 164 -8.53 7.32 -1.28
N GLY A 165 -9.00 6.54 -0.29
CA GLY A 165 -8.94 5.08 -0.29
C GLY A 165 -9.85 4.44 -1.34
N LEU A 166 -11.07 4.95 -1.55
CA LEU A 166 -11.98 4.47 -2.60
C LEU A 166 -11.42 4.78 -3.98
N LEU A 167 -10.98 6.01 -4.23
CA LEU A 167 -10.35 6.40 -5.49
C LEU A 167 -9.15 5.49 -5.80
N PHE A 168 -8.29 5.28 -4.80
CA PHE A 168 -7.16 4.36 -4.92
C PHE A 168 -7.60 2.93 -5.20
N PHE A 169 -8.60 2.40 -4.49
CA PHE A 169 -9.08 1.03 -4.64
C PHE A 169 -9.60 0.77 -6.06
N PHE A 170 -10.36 1.71 -6.61
CA PHE A 170 -10.91 1.60 -7.96
C PHE A 170 -9.86 1.82 -9.04
N SER A 171 -8.88 2.71 -8.83
CA SER A 171 -7.79 2.93 -9.78
C SER A 171 -6.74 1.79 -9.81
N SER A 172 -6.69 0.98 -8.76
CA SER A 172 -5.70 -0.09 -8.55
C SER A 172 -6.05 -1.49 -9.07
N ALA A 173 -7.18 -1.65 -9.76
CA ALA A 173 -7.44 -2.86 -10.54
C ALA A 173 -6.78 -2.73 -11.92
N THR A 174 -5.49 -3.04 -12.07
CA THR A 174 -4.71 -2.67 -13.28
C THR A 174 -3.92 -3.77 -13.98
N SER A 175 -4.07 -3.81 -15.30
CA SER A 175 -3.06 -3.98 -16.37
C SER A 175 -3.08 -2.74 -17.29
N SER A 176 -3.15 -1.54 -16.69
CA SER A 176 -3.52 -0.20 -17.22
C SER A 176 -4.97 0.30 -17.00
N SER A 177 -5.70 -0.40 -16.12
CA SER A 177 -6.94 -0.07 -15.37
C SER A 177 -8.30 -0.16 -16.07
N TYR A 178 -9.09 -1.19 -15.73
CA TYR A 178 -10.55 -1.12 -15.59
C TYR A 178 -11.01 -2.32 -14.74
N SER A 179 -11.82 -2.05 -13.71
CA SER A 179 -12.71 -2.94 -12.96
C SER A 179 -12.15 -4.27 -12.40
N ILE A 180 -12.58 -4.65 -11.20
CA ILE A 180 -12.36 -6.01 -10.65
C ILE A 180 -12.91 -7.11 -11.58
N LEU A 181 -13.84 -6.75 -12.48
CA LEU A 181 -14.40 -7.63 -13.51
C LEU A 181 -13.38 -8.02 -14.60
N ASN A 182 -12.33 -7.22 -14.80
CA ASN A 182 -11.29 -7.53 -15.79
C ASN A 182 -10.21 -8.47 -15.21
N ALA A 183 -10.23 -8.76 -13.89
CA ALA A 183 -9.31 -9.72 -13.30
C ALA A 183 -9.46 -11.13 -13.90
N TYR A 184 -10.66 -11.48 -14.38
CA TYR A 184 -10.92 -12.76 -15.05
C TYR A 184 -10.17 -12.91 -16.39
N SER A 185 -9.88 -11.82 -17.10
CA SER A 185 -9.11 -11.86 -18.35
C SER A 185 -7.59 -11.91 -18.12
N HIS A 186 -7.15 -11.79 -16.87
CA HIS A 186 -5.74 -11.73 -16.47
C HIS A 186 -5.34 -12.89 -15.54
N SER A 187 -6.07 -14.01 -15.52
CA SER A 187 -5.83 -15.13 -14.58
C SER A 187 -4.39 -15.65 -14.56
N ASN A 188 -3.70 -15.64 -15.71
CA ASN A 188 -2.30 -16.09 -15.84
C ASN A 188 -1.30 -14.92 -15.97
N ASP A 189 -1.73 -13.67 -15.79
CA ASP A 189 -0.89 -12.49 -15.94
C ASP A 189 -0.22 -12.15 -14.61
N VAL A 190 0.99 -12.64 -14.43
CA VAL A 190 1.76 -12.48 -13.19
C VAL A 190 2.07 -11.01 -12.89
N VAL A 191 2.25 -10.18 -13.93
CA VAL A 191 2.52 -8.75 -13.79
C VAL A 191 1.29 -8.02 -13.26
N TYR A 192 0.11 -8.31 -13.81
CA TYR A 192 -1.17 -7.79 -13.31
C TYR A 192 -1.36 -8.11 -11.82
N TRP A 193 -1.25 -9.38 -11.45
CA TRP A 193 -1.52 -9.82 -10.07
C TRP A 193 -0.50 -9.27 -9.07
N THR A 194 0.75 -9.09 -9.49
CA THR A 194 1.77 -8.42 -8.67
C THR A 194 1.41 -6.95 -8.44
N GLY A 195 1.06 -6.21 -9.49
CA GLY A 195 0.63 -4.81 -9.34
C GLY A 195 -0.63 -4.65 -8.48
N TYR A 196 -1.59 -5.55 -8.64
CA TYR A 196 -2.80 -5.62 -7.83
C TYR A 196 -2.48 -5.86 -6.34
N ALA A 197 -1.64 -6.85 -6.04
CA ALA A 197 -1.18 -7.17 -4.69
C ALA A 197 -0.53 -5.96 -4.00
N VAL A 198 0.42 -5.31 -4.68
CA VAL A 198 1.13 -4.14 -4.16
C VAL A 198 0.15 -3.02 -3.80
N SER A 199 -0.79 -2.74 -4.70
CA SER A 199 -1.81 -1.73 -4.44
C SER A 199 -2.70 -2.08 -3.25
N ARG A 200 -3.17 -3.33 -3.14
CA ARG A 200 -4.00 -3.76 -2.00
C ARG A 200 -3.22 -3.68 -0.69
N PHE A 201 -1.93 -3.97 -0.72
CA PHE A 201 -1.06 -3.81 0.45
C PHE A 201 -0.99 -2.34 0.89
N TYR A 202 -0.79 -1.38 -0.03
CA TYR A 202 -0.80 0.05 0.29
C TYR A 202 -2.12 0.51 0.92
N LEU A 203 -3.26 0.04 0.40
CA LEU A 203 -4.58 0.39 0.94
C LEU A 203 -4.77 -0.15 2.37
N LEU A 204 -4.43 -1.42 2.58
CA LEU A 204 -4.50 -2.06 3.90
C LEU A 204 -3.53 -1.42 4.90
N LEU A 205 -2.33 -1.02 4.44
CA LEU A 205 -1.37 -0.29 5.25
C LEU A 205 -1.93 1.06 5.70
N ILE A 206 -2.51 1.85 4.80
CA ILE A 206 -3.14 3.13 5.17
C ILE A 206 -4.28 2.91 6.17
N ALA A 207 -5.12 1.89 5.95
CA ALA A 207 -6.20 1.55 6.88
C ALA A 207 -5.65 1.16 8.27
N LEU A 208 -4.57 0.38 8.31
CA LEU A 208 -3.88 0.01 9.55
C LEU A 208 -3.31 1.24 10.27
N LEU A 209 -2.60 2.11 9.55
CA LEU A 209 -2.02 3.34 10.11
C LEU A 209 -3.10 4.30 10.62
N ALA A 210 -4.21 4.44 9.87
CA ALA A 210 -5.36 5.20 10.30
C ALA A 210 -5.96 4.62 11.58
N PHE A 211 -6.14 3.30 11.63
CA PHE A 211 -6.65 2.62 12.82
C PHE A 211 -5.74 2.79 14.04
N ILE A 212 -4.43 2.61 13.88
CA ILE A 212 -3.44 2.83 14.93
C ILE A 212 -3.50 4.29 15.38
N ASN A 213 -3.47 5.24 14.46
CA ASN A 213 -3.50 6.65 14.78
C ASN A 213 -4.80 7.05 15.49
N ILE A 214 -5.96 6.51 15.11
CA ILE A 214 -7.25 6.74 15.77
C ILE A 214 -7.22 6.17 17.20
N SER A 215 -6.80 4.91 17.35
CA SER A 215 -6.87 4.15 18.60
C SER A 215 -5.79 4.52 19.62
N CYS A 216 -4.74 5.21 19.18
CA CYS A 216 -3.75 5.77 20.06
C CYS A 216 -4.27 7.08 20.67
N ASP A 217 -4.99 6.94 21.78
CA ASP A 217 -5.20 8.00 22.75
C ASP A 217 -3.85 8.35 23.39
N TYR A 218 -3.06 9.17 22.72
CA TYR A 218 -1.88 9.78 23.31
C TYR A 218 -2.26 10.94 24.23
N PHE A 219 -3.17 10.69 25.15
CA PHE A 219 -3.24 11.53 26.34
C PHE A 219 -1.89 11.41 27.05
N PRO A 220 -1.31 12.53 27.51
CA PRO A 220 -0.09 12.48 28.30
C PRO A 220 -0.35 11.51 29.45
N SER A 221 0.54 10.53 29.60
CA SER A 221 0.51 9.61 30.73
C SER A 221 0.68 10.40 32.02
N ASN A 222 -0.40 10.89 32.60
CA ASN A 222 -0.52 11.38 33.98
C ASN A 222 0.77 11.97 34.62
N GLU A 223 1.44 12.91 33.96
CA GLU A 223 2.39 13.82 34.66
C GLU A 223 1.66 14.97 35.36
N ILE A 224 0.33 14.91 35.43
CA ILE A 224 -0.48 15.78 36.28
C ILE A 224 -1.26 14.88 37.24
N LYS A 225 -0.55 14.32 38.23
CA LYS A 225 -1.11 13.85 39.50
C LYS A 225 0.02 13.44 40.46
N GLU A 226 0.71 14.46 40.99
CA GLU A 226 1.10 14.56 42.42
C GLU A 226 2.00 15.78 42.63
N VAL A 227 1.43 16.98 42.51
CA VAL A 227 1.74 18.05 43.47
C VAL A 227 0.41 18.48 44.04
N LYS A 228 -0.20 17.58 44.83
CA LYS A 228 -1.13 18.03 45.85
C LYS A 228 -0.28 18.78 46.88
N ALA A 229 -0.69 20.02 47.12
CA ALA A 229 -0.26 20.84 48.24
C ALA A 229 0.10 20.00 49.47
N ILE A 230 1.37 20.06 49.86
CA ILE A 230 1.74 19.88 51.25
C ILE A 230 1.66 21.29 51.82
N ASN A 231 0.67 21.49 52.68
CA ASN A 231 0.59 22.60 53.62
C ASN A 231 1.82 22.63 54.52
#